data_AF-A0A151HB20-F1
#
_entry.id   AF-A0A151HB20-F1
#
_cell.length_a   1.000
_cell.length_b   1.000
_cell.length_c   1.000
_cell.angle_alpha   90.00
_cell.angle_beta   90.00
_cell.angle_gamma   90.00
#
_symmetry.space_group_name_H-M   'P 1'
#
loop_
_entity.id
_entity.type
_entity.pdbx_description
1 polymer ?
#
loop_
_entity_poly.entity_id
_entity_poly.type
_entity_poly.pdbx_seq_one_letter_code
_entity_poly.pdbx_strand_id
1 'polypeptide(L)'
;MFLTYVVRPGEAPEGRGPQLEPFWYFMVNYNLRLGFLTQLAAYMGIVFTISASGSNSLALLSFFHASPEAVGQTPVWVVQLCCGVFIMGCLMTMAFQSLVDDDSSIKQSRGYRSGTKFLQFGSSFAVICWILSLLVFYAANYYFDDPWMQKQLGGGSTWITFFTARLCDALALVFIGAGIFFLEVYHSEGAGEAWGWLCALCFKLTAL
;
A
#
# COMPACT_ATOMS: atom_id res chain seq x y z
N MET A 1 -26.61 -31.82 -9.62
CA MET A 1 -26.98 -31.57 -8.21
C MET A 1 -25.73 -31.04 -7.53
N PHE A 2 -25.60 -29.73 -7.39
CA PHE A 2 -24.45 -29.12 -6.74
C PHE A 2 -24.60 -29.33 -5.24
N LEU A 3 -23.76 -30.20 -4.67
CA LEU A 3 -23.66 -30.39 -3.23
C LEU A 3 -23.03 -29.13 -2.65
N THR A 4 -23.88 -28.22 -2.16
CA THR A 4 -23.49 -27.17 -1.23
C THR A 4 -23.00 -27.87 0.04
N TYR A 5 -21.68 -28.03 0.18
CA TYR A 5 -21.08 -28.37 1.45
C TYR A 5 -21.37 -27.21 2.41
N VAL A 6 -22.41 -27.38 3.23
CA VAL A 6 -22.63 -26.56 4.43
C VAL A 6 -21.57 -26.98 5.43
N VAL A 7 -20.38 -26.41 5.28
CA VAL A 7 -19.34 -26.49 6.30
C VAL A 7 -19.88 -25.77 7.54
N ARG A 8 -19.98 -26.49 8.66
CA ARG A 8 -20.44 -25.89 9.92
C ARG A 8 -19.48 -24.75 10.30
N PRO A 9 -19.98 -23.63 10.87
CA PRO A 9 -19.11 -22.58 11.37
C PRO A 9 -18.23 -23.13 12.50
N GLY A 10 -17.01 -23.56 12.18
CA GLY A 10 -16.10 -24.24 13.10
C GLY A 10 -15.19 -25.28 12.47
N GLU A 11 -15.57 -25.87 11.34
CA GLU A 11 -14.73 -26.83 10.62
C GLU A 11 -13.94 -26.07 9.55
N ALA A 12 -12.78 -25.53 9.93
CA ALA A 12 -11.85 -25.02 8.92
C ALA A 12 -11.52 -26.16 7.94
N PRO A 13 -11.42 -25.89 6.62
CA PRO A 13 -11.02 -26.91 5.66
C PRO A 13 -9.73 -27.61 6.12
N GLU A 14 -9.59 -28.91 5.82
CA GLU A 14 -8.43 -29.74 6.23
C GLU A 14 -7.07 -29.19 5.74
N GLY A 15 -7.08 -28.21 4.82
CA GLY A 15 -5.91 -27.47 4.36
C GLY A 15 -5.73 -26.11 5.04
N ARG A 16 -4.46 -25.72 5.29
CA ARG A 16 -4.11 -24.42 5.89
C ARG A 16 -4.53 -23.21 5.04
N GLY A 17 -4.55 -23.37 3.71
CA GLY A 17 -4.79 -22.31 2.72
C GLY A 17 -6.21 -22.22 2.17
N PRO A 18 -6.48 -21.20 1.33
CA PRO A 18 -7.79 -20.99 0.70
C PRO A 18 -8.14 -22.12 -0.28
N GLN A 19 -9.34 -22.69 -0.15
CA GLN A 19 -9.88 -23.66 -1.11
C GLN A 19 -10.78 -22.94 -2.13
N LEU A 20 -10.16 -22.33 -3.14
CA LEU A 20 -10.85 -21.64 -4.23
C LEU A 20 -10.93 -22.52 -5.47
N GLU A 21 -11.97 -22.34 -6.30
CA GLU A 21 -12.00 -22.94 -7.62
C GLU A 21 -10.86 -22.38 -8.49
N PRO A 22 -10.33 -23.15 -9.47
CA PRO A 22 -9.13 -22.76 -10.22
C PRO A 22 -9.20 -21.36 -10.85
N PHE A 23 -10.37 -20.96 -11.36
CA PHE A 23 -10.59 -19.62 -11.93
C PHE A 23 -10.45 -18.51 -10.87
N TRP A 24 -11.12 -18.65 -9.73
CA TRP A 24 -11.07 -17.68 -8.64
C TRP A 24 -9.70 -17.64 -7.98
N TYR A 25 -9.05 -18.80 -7.82
CA TYR A 25 -7.67 -18.88 -7.34
C TYR A 25 -6.71 -18.11 -8.24
N PHE A 26 -6.86 -18.24 -9.57
CA PHE A 26 -6.07 -17.46 -10.52
C PHE A 26 -6.34 -15.95 -10.39
N MET A 27 -7.60 -15.52 -10.40
CA MET A 27 -7.97 -14.10 -10.33
C MET A 27 -7.51 -13.43 -9.03
N VAL A 28 -7.66 -14.12 -7.89
CA VAL A 28 -7.24 -13.65 -6.57
C VAL A 28 -5.72 -13.46 -6.54
N ASN A 29 -4.94 -14.47 -6.91
CA ASN A 29 -3.48 -14.36 -6.92
C ASN A 29 -2.96 -13.36 -7.95
N TYR A 30 -3.62 -13.26 -9.11
CA TYR A 30 -3.27 -12.31 -10.15
C TYR A 30 -3.45 -10.87 -9.66
N ASN A 31 -4.60 -10.54 -9.06
CA ASN A 31 -4.85 -9.20 -8.53
C ASN A 31 -3.88 -8.81 -7.41
N LEU A 32 -3.56 -9.75 -6.51
CA LEU A 32 -2.60 -9.49 -5.44
C LEU A 32 -1.19 -9.18 -5.99
N ARG A 33 -0.70 -10.04 -6.89
CA ARG A 33 0.64 -9.89 -7.49
C ARG A 33 0.72 -8.64 -8.35
N LEU A 34 -0.29 -8.40 -9.19
CA LEU A 34 -0.32 -7.23 -10.07
C LEU A 34 -0.45 -5.94 -9.25
N GLY A 35 -1.23 -5.95 -8.16
CA GLY A 35 -1.32 -4.84 -7.21
C GLY A 35 0.03 -4.47 -6.59
N PHE A 36 0.79 -5.45 -6.08
CA PHE A 36 2.13 -5.17 -5.55
C PHE A 36 3.15 -4.79 -6.62
N LEU A 37 3.11 -5.40 -7.81
CA LEU A 37 4.00 -5.05 -8.91
C LEU A 37 3.77 -3.63 -9.42
N THR A 38 2.51 -3.20 -9.50
CA THR A 38 2.16 -1.83 -9.89
C THR A 38 2.60 -0.81 -8.84
N GLN A 39 2.44 -1.11 -7.55
CA GLN A 39 2.97 -0.29 -6.45
C GLN A 39 4.51 -0.17 -6.53
N LEU A 40 5.20 -1.30 -6.75
CA LEU A 40 6.66 -1.31 -6.89
C LEU A 40 7.12 -0.51 -8.12
N ALA A 41 6.46 -0.68 -9.26
CA ALA A 41 6.77 0.05 -10.48
C ALA A 41 6.57 1.57 -10.31
N ALA A 42 5.49 1.98 -9.64
CA ALA A 42 5.23 3.38 -9.31
C ALA A 42 6.31 3.97 -8.38
N TYR A 43 6.68 3.23 -7.33
CA TYR A 43 7.71 3.66 -6.38
C TYR A 43 9.09 3.76 -7.05
N MET A 44 9.47 2.76 -7.86
CA MET A 44 10.69 2.80 -8.66
C MET A 44 10.70 3.97 -9.63
N GLY A 45 9.56 4.29 -10.27
CA GLY A 45 9.43 5.47 -11.12
C GLY A 45 9.73 6.78 -10.39
N ILE A 46 9.23 6.92 -9.16
CA ILE A 46 9.51 8.10 -8.30
C ILE A 46 11.01 8.15 -7.94
N VAL A 47 11.59 7.03 -7.53
CA VAL A 47 13.02 6.95 -7.20
C VAL A 47 13.89 7.31 -8.41
N PHE A 48 13.59 6.75 -9.59
CA PHE A 48 14.36 7.02 -10.81
C PHE A 48 14.25 8.47 -11.23
N THR A 49 13.06 9.06 -11.18
CA THR A 49 12.83 10.46 -11.58
C THR A 49 13.49 11.45 -10.65
N ILE A 50 13.51 11.18 -9.34
CA ILE A 50 14.27 11.98 -8.38
C ILE A 50 15.78 11.80 -8.63
N SER A 51 16.26 10.57 -8.85
CA SER A 51 17.69 10.32 -9.09
C SER A 51 18.22 10.92 -10.41
N ALA A 52 17.37 11.00 -11.44
CA ALA A 52 17.70 11.56 -12.75
C ALA A 52 17.69 13.09 -12.76
N SER A 53 17.03 13.73 -11.78
CA SER A 53 17.01 15.19 -11.62
C SER A 53 18.39 15.77 -11.25
N GLY A 54 19.35 14.93 -10.84
CA GLY A 54 20.71 15.36 -10.53
C GLY A 54 20.84 16.12 -9.19
N SER A 55 19.74 16.29 -8.46
CA SER A 55 19.77 16.74 -7.07
C SER A 55 20.24 15.62 -6.15
N ASN A 56 20.94 16.00 -5.08
CA ASN A 56 21.56 15.12 -4.07
C ASN A 56 20.72 13.86 -3.79
N SER A 57 21.33 12.72 -3.47
CA SER A 57 20.60 11.53 -3.01
C SER A 57 19.68 11.78 -1.80
N LEU A 58 19.93 12.87 -1.06
CA LEU A 58 19.09 13.43 0.01
C LEU A 58 17.81 14.14 -0.51
N ALA A 59 17.67 14.38 -1.81
CA ALA A 59 16.48 14.97 -2.44
C ALA A 59 15.28 14.03 -2.39
N LEU A 60 15.51 12.71 -2.27
CA LEU A 60 14.47 11.73 -1.93
C LEU A 60 13.89 12.01 -0.55
N LEU A 61 14.75 12.30 0.43
CA LEU A 61 14.32 12.67 1.79
C LEU A 61 13.67 14.05 1.82
N SER A 62 14.14 15.01 1.02
CA SER A 62 13.54 16.36 0.95
C SER A 62 12.19 16.35 0.21
N PHE A 63 12.04 15.53 -0.83
CA PHE A 63 10.77 15.26 -1.52
C PHE A 63 9.79 14.54 -0.59
N PHE A 64 10.25 13.49 0.10
CA PHE A 64 9.43 12.81 1.11
C PHE A 64 9.20 13.64 2.36
N HIS A 65 9.97 14.70 2.63
CA HIS A 65 9.70 15.73 3.65
C HIS A 65 8.83 16.88 3.15
N ALA A 66 8.46 16.89 1.85
CA ALA A 66 7.77 18.00 1.21
C ALA A 66 8.42 19.36 1.51
N SER A 67 9.76 19.41 1.55
CA SER A 67 10.47 20.67 1.76
C SER A 67 10.17 21.61 0.58
N PRO A 68 9.88 22.90 0.83
CA PRO A 68 9.60 23.87 -0.24
C PRO A 68 10.74 23.98 -1.26
N GLU A 69 11.98 23.66 -0.86
CA GLU A 69 13.17 23.65 -1.72
C GLU A 69 13.20 22.49 -2.75
N ALA A 70 12.35 21.47 -2.58
CA ALA A 70 12.23 20.35 -3.51
C ALA A 70 11.26 20.64 -4.69
N VAL A 71 10.54 21.77 -4.63
CA VAL A 71 9.59 22.19 -5.66
C VAL A 71 10.35 22.52 -6.96
N GLY A 72 9.92 21.94 -8.08
CA GLY A 72 10.53 22.16 -9.40
C GLY A 72 11.73 21.29 -9.75
N GLN A 73 12.25 20.46 -8.82
CA GLN A 73 13.36 19.55 -9.12
C GLN A 73 12.91 18.38 -10.00
N THR A 74 11.73 17.83 -9.76
CA THR A 74 11.17 16.71 -10.53
C THR A 74 10.02 17.16 -11.43
N PRO A 75 9.88 16.61 -12.64
CA PRO A 75 8.75 16.92 -13.52
C PRO A 75 7.42 16.54 -12.86
N VAL A 76 6.58 17.56 -12.63
CA VAL A 76 5.29 17.47 -11.90
C VAL A 76 4.37 16.37 -12.45
N TRP A 77 4.30 16.25 -13.76
CA TRP A 77 3.46 15.27 -14.44
C TRP A 77 3.87 13.82 -14.15
N VAL A 78 5.18 13.55 -13.95
CA VAL A 78 5.66 12.19 -13.68
C VAL A 78 5.32 11.80 -12.26
N VAL A 79 5.53 12.69 -11.29
CA VAL A 79 5.16 12.47 -9.90
C VAL A 79 3.66 12.19 -9.78
N GLN A 80 2.82 12.99 -10.46
CA GLN A 80 1.37 12.79 -10.48
C GLN A 80 0.99 11.41 -11.05
N LEU A 81 1.61 11.03 -12.18
CA LEU A 81 1.36 9.74 -12.81
C LEU A 81 1.76 8.59 -11.88
N CYS A 82 2.96 8.65 -11.29
CA CYS A 82 3.43 7.62 -10.38
C CYS A 82 2.55 7.51 -9.11
N CYS A 83 2.15 8.63 -8.50
CA CYS A 83 1.20 8.61 -7.37
C CYS A 83 -0.15 7.98 -7.78
N GLY A 84 -0.65 8.31 -8.98
CA GLY A 84 -1.89 7.72 -9.51
C GLY A 84 -1.78 6.20 -9.75
N VAL A 85 -0.67 5.74 -10.32
CA VAL A 85 -0.39 4.31 -10.53
C VAL A 85 -0.22 3.59 -9.19
N PHE A 86 0.39 4.23 -8.19
CA PHE A 86 0.51 3.65 -6.85
C PHE A 86 -0.86 3.44 -6.21
N ILE A 87 -1.73 4.47 -6.25
CA ILE A 87 -3.10 4.38 -5.75
C ILE A 87 -3.88 3.28 -6.49
N MET A 88 -3.72 3.17 -7.82
CA MET A 88 -4.31 2.09 -8.61
C MET A 88 -3.86 0.71 -8.13
N GLY A 89 -2.56 0.55 -7.84
CA GLY A 89 -2.03 -0.69 -7.26
C GLY A 89 -2.61 -1.00 -5.88
N CYS A 90 -2.82 0.01 -5.02
CA CYS A 90 -3.51 -0.19 -3.74
C CYS A 90 -4.98 -0.62 -3.93
N LEU A 91 -5.69 -0.01 -4.88
CA LEU A 91 -7.07 -0.40 -5.20
C LEU A 91 -7.15 -1.84 -5.74
N MET A 92 -6.16 -2.29 -6.52
CA MET A 92 -6.07 -3.69 -6.97
C MET A 92 -5.84 -4.66 -5.80
N THR A 93 -5.00 -4.28 -4.82
CA THR A 93 -4.86 -5.09 -3.59
C THR A 93 -6.14 -5.13 -2.74
N MET A 94 -6.95 -4.06 -2.78
CA MET A 94 -8.29 -4.05 -2.16
C MET A 94 -9.29 -4.91 -2.94
N ALA A 95 -9.21 -4.91 -4.28
CA ALA A 95 -10.04 -5.78 -5.12
C ALA A 95 -9.76 -7.28 -4.86
N PHE A 96 -8.51 -7.63 -4.55
CA PHE A 96 -8.18 -8.98 -4.06
C PHE A 96 -8.99 -9.34 -2.80
N GLN A 97 -9.17 -8.41 -1.86
CA GLN A 97 -9.92 -8.68 -0.63
C GLN A 97 -11.40 -8.83 -0.89
N SER A 98 -12.00 -7.97 -1.74
CA SER A 98 -13.42 -8.10 -2.07
C SER A 98 -13.73 -9.44 -2.73
N LEU A 99 -12.81 -9.97 -3.55
CA LEU A 99 -12.95 -11.30 -4.17
C LEU A 99 -12.78 -12.45 -3.16
N VAL A 100 -12.05 -12.21 -2.07
CA VAL A 100 -11.84 -13.20 -1.02
C VAL A 100 -13.00 -13.21 -0.01
N ASP A 101 -13.54 -12.05 0.36
CA ASP A 101 -14.55 -11.97 1.42
C ASP A 101 -15.95 -12.48 1.01
N ASP A 102 -16.33 -12.38 -0.27
CA ASP A 102 -17.73 -12.59 -0.70
C ASP A 102 -18.21 -14.05 -0.65
N ASP A 103 -17.38 -15.02 -1.03
CA ASP A 103 -17.79 -16.45 -1.09
C ASP A 103 -16.77 -17.43 -0.48
N SER A 104 -15.56 -16.97 -0.15
CA SER A 104 -14.46 -17.85 0.25
C SER A 104 -14.15 -17.82 1.75
N SER A 105 -14.86 -17.01 2.53
CA SER A 105 -14.60 -16.89 3.98
C SER A 105 -14.88 -18.18 4.78
N ILE A 106 -15.74 -19.06 4.25
CA ILE A 106 -16.01 -20.41 4.80
C ILE A 106 -14.92 -21.42 4.36
N LYS A 107 -14.25 -21.15 3.24
CA LYS A 107 -13.24 -22.02 2.60
C LYS A 107 -11.81 -21.62 2.98
N GLN A 108 -11.63 -20.81 4.03
CA GLN A 108 -10.36 -20.24 4.45
C GLN A 108 -10.10 -20.47 5.94
N SER A 109 -8.84 -20.67 6.30
CA SER A 109 -8.45 -20.70 7.71
C SER A 109 -8.63 -19.32 8.36
N ARG A 110 -8.89 -19.30 9.66
CA ARG A 110 -9.05 -18.05 10.43
C ARG A 110 -7.84 -17.13 10.30
N GLY A 111 -6.64 -17.70 10.23
CA GLY A 111 -5.39 -16.96 10.06
C GLY A 111 -5.27 -16.29 8.69
N TYR A 112 -5.60 -17.02 7.61
CA TYR A 112 -5.62 -16.45 6.26
C TYR A 112 -6.61 -15.28 6.16
N ARG A 113 -7.81 -15.43 6.75
CA ARG A 113 -8.82 -14.35 6.83
C ARG A 113 -8.37 -13.15 7.66
N SER A 114 -7.57 -13.37 8.71
CA SER A 114 -6.98 -12.27 9.46
C SER A 114 -5.95 -11.51 8.61
N GLY A 115 -5.14 -12.23 7.84
CA GLY A 115 -4.15 -11.65 6.93
C GLY A 115 -4.78 -10.77 5.85
N THR A 116 -5.88 -11.21 5.24
CA THR A 116 -6.60 -10.42 4.22
C THR A 116 -7.17 -9.13 4.81
N LYS A 117 -7.70 -9.17 6.04
CA LYS A 117 -8.18 -7.96 6.75
C LYS A 117 -7.05 -7.00 7.13
N PHE A 118 -5.90 -7.51 7.58
CA PHE A 118 -4.74 -6.66 7.82
C PHE A 118 -4.27 -6.00 6.53
N LEU A 119 -4.25 -6.75 5.43
CA LEU A 119 -3.94 -6.19 4.12
C LEU A 119 -4.95 -5.09 3.73
N GLN A 120 -6.23 -5.22 4.11
CA GLN A 120 -7.27 -4.21 3.84
C GLN A 120 -7.03 -2.90 4.56
N PHE A 121 -6.72 -2.98 5.84
CA PHE A 121 -6.36 -1.79 6.61
C PHE A 121 -5.09 -1.16 6.04
N GLY A 122 -4.08 -1.97 5.75
CA GLY A 122 -2.82 -1.52 5.17
C GLY A 122 -3.00 -0.79 3.83
N SER A 123 -3.71 -1.40 2.88
CA SER A 123 -3.98 -0.78 1.57
C SER A 123 -4.84 0.48 1.68
N SER A 124 -5.79 0.52 2.62
CA SER A 124 -6.64 1.71 2.85
C SER A 124 -5.82 2.89 3.39
N PHE A 125 -4.95 2.64 4.38
CA PHE A 125 -4.04 3.67 4.89
C PHE A 125 -3.04 4.11 3.83
N ALA A 126 -2.56 3.20 2.97
CA ALA A 126 -1.70 3.55 1.85
C ALA A 126 -2.43 4.49 0.86
N VAL A 127 -3.67 4.20 0.47
CA VAL A 127 -4.45 5.11 -0.40
C VAL A 127 -4.56 6.51 0.21
N ILE A 128 -4.92 6.61 1.50
CA ILE A 128 -5.03 7.89 2.21
C ILE A 128 -3.68 8.62 2.22
N CYS A 129 -2.59 7.93 2.56
CA CYS A 129 -1.23 8.48 2.56
C CYS A 129 -0.85 9.07 1.20
N TRP A 130 -1.07 8.33 0.12
CA TRP A 130 -0.66 8.74 -1.22
C TRP A 130 -1.54 9.88 -1.76
N ILE A 131 -2.84 9.93 -1.42
CA ILE A 131 -3.70 11.08 -1.72
C ILE A 131 -3.22 12.33 -0.96
N LEU A 132 -2.92 12.22 0.34
CA LEU A 132 -2.43 13.34 1.13
C LEU A 132 -1.05 13.82 0.65
N SER A 133 -0.17 12.90 0.25
CA SER A 133 1.14 13.23 -0.33
C SER A 133 0.99 13.96 -1.66
N LEU A 134 0.02 13.56 -2.49
CA LEU A 134 -0.32 14.23 -3.75
C LEU A 134 -0.90 15.64 -3.48
N LEU A 135 -1.76 15.80 -2.47
CA LEU A 135 -2.29 17.09 -2.05
C LEU A 135 -1.17 18.04 -1.60
N VAL A 136 -0.24 17.55 -0.78
CA VAL A 136 0.94 18.32 -0.34
C VAL A 136 1.81 18.69 -1.54
N PHE A 137 2.03 17.77 -2.47
CA PHE A 137 2.78 18.04 -3.70
C PHE A 137 2.12 19.10 -4.58
N TYR A 138 0.79 19.09 -4.74
CA TYR A 138 0.09 20.13 -5.48
C TYR A 138 0.12 21.48 -4.78
N ALA A 139 -0.08 21.48 -3.45
CA ALA A 139 0.05 22.70 -2.67
C ALA A 139 1.43 23.31 -2.91
N ALA A 140 2.49 22.49 -2.80
CA ALA A 140 3.90 22.85 -3.02
C ALA A 140 4.16 23.47 -4.40
N ASN A 141 3.61 22.92 -5.49
CA ASN A 141 3.90 23.39 -6.85
C ASN A 141 2.99 24.51 -7.36
N TYR A 142 1.74 24.61 -6.90
CA TYR A 142 0.75 25.54 -7.48
C TYR A 142 0.32 26.68 -6.54
N TYR A 143 0.55 26.58 -5.23
CA TYR A 143 -0.08 27.50 -4.27
C TYR A 143 0.86 28.16 -3.23
N PHE A 144 2.16 27.83 -3.16
CA PHE A 144 3.03 28.36 -2.08
C PHE A 144 3.73 29.70 -2.31
N ASP A 145 3.70 30.25 -3.52
CA ASP A 145 4.15 31.63 -3.75
C ASP A 145 3.02 32.66 -3.61
N ASP A 146 1.80 32.24 -3.24
CA ASP A 146 0.68 33.17 -3.10
C ASP A 146 0.63 33.71 -1.66
N PRO A 147 0.86 35.02 -1.42
CA PRO A 147 0.79 35.65 -0.10
C PRO A 147 -0.56 35.44 0.60
N TRP A 148 -1.60 35.15 -0.19
CA TRP A 148 -2.94 34.81 0.29
C TRP A 148 -2.96 33.51 1.11
N MET A 149 -2.21 32.48 0.69
CA MET A 149 -2.25 31.17 1.32
C MET A 149 -1.45 31.13 2.62
N GLN A 150 -0.28 31.80 2.67
CA GLN A 150 0.47 32.01 3.92
C GLN A 150 -0.36 32.76 4.97
N LYS A 151 -1.18 33.72 4.54
CA LYS A 151 -2.05 34.53 5.40
C LYS A 151 -3.26 33.75 5.95
N GLN A 152 -3.75 32.74 5.23
CA GLN A 152 -4.94 31.97 5.61
C GLN A 152 -4.62 30.66 6.35
N LEU A 153 -3.61 29.91 5.91
CA LEU A 153 -3.35 28.56 6.43
C LEU A 153 -2.22 28.52 7.48
N GLY A 154 -1.38 29.56 7.53
CA GLY A 154 -0.17 29.58 8.36
C GLY A 154 0.83 28.48 7.97
N GLY A 155 2.10 28.63 8.33
CA GLY A 155 3.12 27.61 8.03
C GLY A 155 2.85 26.22 8.63
N GLY A 156 1.89 26.09 9.54
CA GLY A 156 1.59 24.84 10.26
C GLY A 156 0.62 23.87 9.56
N SER A 157 -0.30 24.33 8.71
CA SER A 157 -1.35 23.45 8.16
C SER A 157 -0.80 22.36 7.23
N THR A 158 0.12 22.73 6.35
CA THR A 158 0.75 21.79 5.40
C THR A 158 1.65 20.79 6.09
N TRP A 159 2.28 21.23 7.19
CA TRP A 159 3.06 20.36 8.05
C TRP A 159 2.19 19.30 8.75
N ILE A 160 0.98 19.66 9.21
CA ILE A 160 0.02 18.70 9.80
C ILE A 160 -0.45 17.68 8.76
N THR A 161 -0.81 18.13 7.55
CA THR A 161 -1.20 17.23 6.45
C THR A 161 -0.09 16.26 6.10
N PHE A 162 1.14 16.77 6.04
CA PHE A 162 2.33 15.98 5.79
C PHE A 162 2.61 14.95 6.90
N PHE A 163 2.58 15.37 8.16
CA PHE A 163 2.76 14.51 9.31
C PHE A 163 1.71 13.38 9.33
N THR A 164 0.45 13.73 9.04
CA THR A 164 -0.65 12.76 8.95
C THR A 164 -0.42 11.76 7.82
N ALA A 165 0.06 12.21 6.65
CA ALA A 165 0.41 11.32 5.54
C ALA A 165 1.48 10.30 5.94
N ARG A 166 2.56 10.75 6.61
CA ARG A 166 3.64 9.86 7.08
C ARG A 166 3.19 8.89 8.17
N LEU A 167 2.31 9.34 9.07
CA LEU A 167 1.73 8.47 10.10
C LEU A 167 0.88 7.36 9.46
N CYS A 168 0.05 7.71 8.47
CA CYS A 168 -0.71 6.73 7.70
C CYS A 168 0.21 5.77 6.94
N ASP A 169 1.32 6.25 6.38
CA ASP A 169 2.31 5.41 5.69
C ASP A 169 2.95 4.38 6.63
N ALA A 170 3.36 4.81 7.83
CA ALA A 170 3.93 3.93 8.84
C ALA A 170 2.93 2.85 9.29
N LEU A 171 1.67 3.24 9.54
CA LEU A 171 0.61 2.29 9.86
C LEU A 171 0.34 1.34 8.69
N ALA A 172 0.34 1.84 7.46
CA ALA A 172 0.15 1.02 6.26
C ALA A 172 1.24 -0.07 6.15
N LEU A 173 2.51 0.29 6.35
CA LEU A 173 3.63 -0.66 6.30
C LEU A 173 3.50 -1.77 7.37
N VAL A 174 3.12 -1.41 8.59
CA VAL A 174 2.89 -2.40 9.67
C VAL A 174 1.77 -3.37 9.30
N PHE A 175 0.64 -2.86 8.80
CA PHE A 175 -0.50 -3.69 8.44
C PHE A 175 -0.26 -4.53 7.18
N ILE A 176 0.43 -4.00 6.18
CA ILE A 176 0.83 -4.76 4.98
C ILE A 176 1.81 -5.86 5.37
N GLY A 177 2.81 -5.57 6.20
CA GLY A 177 3.77 -6.56 6.69
C GLY A 177 3.10 -7.68 7.50
N ALA A 178 2.22 -7.31 8.44
CA ALA A 178 1.42 -8.28 9.19
C ALA A 178 0.50 -9.10 8.26
N GLY A 179 -0.15 -8.45 7.29
CA GLY A 179 -1.01 -9.11 6.31
C GLY A 179 -0.27 -10.15 5.48
N ILE A 180 0.91 -9.81 4.95
CA ILE A 180 1.76 -10.72 4.18
C ILE A 180 2.23 -11.89 5.06
N PHE A 181 2.67 -11.62 6.29
CA PHE A 181 3.08 -12.66 7.24
C PHE A 181 1.94 -13.67 7.48
N PHE A 182 0.73 -13.19 7.78
CA PHE A 182 -0.43 -14.07 7.98
C PHE A 182 -0.82 -14.83 6.70
N LEU A 183 -0.79 -14.17 5.53
CA LEU A 183 -1.08 -14.85 4.27
C LEU A 183 -0.07 -15.97 3.97
N GLU A 184 1.19 -15.78 4.33
CA GLU A 184 2.27 -16.74 4.10
C GLU A 184 2.21 -17.94 5.08
N VAL A 185 2.06 -17.67 6.38
CA VAL A 185 1.92 -18.70 7.43
C VAL A 185 0.73 -19.62 7.15
N TYR A 186 -0.37 -19.03 6.68
CA TYR A 186 -1.61 -19.72 6.40
C TYR A 186 -1.80 -20.03 4.92
N HIS A 187 -0.74 -19.99 4.10
CA HIS A 187 -0.79 -20.55 2.74
C HIS A 187 -0.56 -22.06 2.78
N SER A 188 -1.25 -22.79 1.89
CA SER A 188 -1.04 -24.23 1.66
C SER A 188 0.40 -24.64 1.32
N GLU A 189 1.20 -23.74 0.72
CA GLU A 189 2.56 -24.05 0.25
C GLU A 189 3.65 -23.81 1.30
N GLY A 190 3.32 -23.20 2.45
CA GLY A 190 4.21 -23.08 3.61
C GLY A 190 5.59 -22.50 3.28
N ALA A 191 5.65 -21.22 2.87
CA ALA A 191 6.89 -20.58 2.40
C ALA A 191 7.88 -20.14 3.51
N GLY A 192 7.76 -20.68 4.74
CA GLY A 192 8.74 -20.47 5.81
C GLY A 192 8.78 -19.05 6.39
N GLU A 193 7.73 -18.25 6.19
CA GLU A 193 7.56 -16.89 6.75
C GLU A 193 8.57 -15.85 6.23
N ALA A 194 9.30 -16.17 5.17
CA ALA A 194 10.43 -15.38 4.68
C ALA A 194 10.01 -13.96 4.27
N TRP A 195 8.83 -13.82 3.64
CA TRP A 195 8.35 -12.53 3.18
C TRP A 195 7.84 -11.66 4.33
N GLY A 196 7.18 -12.25 5.31
CA GLY A 196 6.76 -11.51 6.49
C GLY A 196 7.95 -11.00 7.33
N TRP A 197 9.01 -11.81 7.50
CA TRP A 197 10.25 -11.37 8.16
C TRP A 197 11.00 -10.31 7.35
N LEU A 198 11.00 -10.41 6.02
CA LEU A 198 11.55 -9.39 5.13
C LEU A 198 10.80 -8.06 5.30
N CYS A 199 9.47 -8.08 5.34
CA CYS A 199 8.68 -6.88 5.58
C CYS A 199 9.00 -6.24 6.95
N ALA A 200 9.17 -7.03 8.01
CA ALA A 200 9.55 -6.53 9.33
C ALA A 200 10.95 -5.89 9.34
N LEU A 201 11.92 -6.51 8.64
CA LEU A 201 13.25 -5.94 8.44
C LEU A 201 13.19 -4.62 7.65
N CYS A 202 12.44 -4.57 6.55
CA CYS A 202 12.27 -3.36 5.76
C CYS A 202 11.63 -2.24 6.58
N PHE A 203 10.62 -2.53 7.40
CA PHE A 203 10.03 -1.53 8.29
C PHE A 203 11.06 -0.96 9.29
N LYS A 204 11.90 -1.82 9.87
CA LYS A 204 12.99 -1.35 10.73
C LYS A 204 13.99 -0.48 9.97
N LEU A 205 14.31 -0.83 8.71
CA LEU A 205 15.19 -0.03 7.86
C LEU A 205 14.57 1.33 7.50
N THR A 206 13.24 1.43 7.36
CA THR A 206 12.58 2.73 7.14
C THR A 206 12.61 3.66 8.34
N ALA A 207 12.97 3.15 9.53
CA ALA A 207 13.11 3.96 10.75
C ALA A 207 14.54 4.46 11.01
N LEU A 208 15.52 4.04 10.20
CA LEU A 208 16.92 4.50 10.23
C LEU A 208 17.12 5.69 9.28
#